data_AF-A0A939KKF0-F1
#
_entry.id   AF-A0A939KKF0-F1
#
_cell.length_a   1.000
_cell.length_b   1.000
_cell.length_c   1.000
_cell.angle_alpha   90.00
_cell.angle_beta   90.00
_cell.angle_gamma   90.00
#
_symmetry.space_group_name_H-M   'P 1'
#
loop_
_entity.id
_entity.type
_entity.pdbx_description
1 polymer ?
#
loop_
_entity_poly.entity_id
_entity_poly.type
_entity_poly.pdbx_seq_one_letter_code
_entity_poly.pdbx_strand_id
1 'polypeptide(L)'
;MQIAASTLFPLFACLIGTRILRNKVKIRIQLLLPFALILTVSSICFSFSAAEILFYSAFLVGVITDAHSGEVYDYSLYAMAPSALYLFYGTRSYIAAIFMFLIPFYKGNKKLQFYFGEGDLWILLFISMAYGRNVFYTLFYASCLGLLFSFVRKKKEVYFLPFLFLGLLISQVDKINNIFGI
;
A
#
# COMPACT_ATOMS: atom_id res chain seq x y z
N MET A 1 21.40 -9.94 -6.15
CA MET A 1 20.00 -9.97 -6.60
C MET A 1 19.09 -8.99 -5.85
N GLN A 2 19.19 -8.90 -4.52
CA GLN A 2 18.26 -8.09 -3.70
C GLN A 2 18.34 -6.58 -3.98
N ILE A 3 19.54 -6.03 -4.21
CA ILE A 3 19.74 -4.59 -4.56
C ILE A 3 19.15 -4.23 -5.92
N ALA A 4 19.21 -5.15 -6.88
CA ALA A 4 18.61 -4.95 -8.20
C ALA A 4 17.07 -4.97 -8.09
N ALA A 5 16.52 -5.89 -7.29
CA ALA A 5 15.07 -5.94 -7.05
C ALA A 5 14.57 -4.69 -6.30
N SER A 6 15.30 -4.23 -5.29
CA SER A 6 14.95 -3.06 -4.47
C SER A 6 14.94 -1.75 -5.24
N THR A 7 15.59 -1.70 -6.40
CA THR A 7 15.64 -0.51 -7.27
C THR A 7 14.75 -0.66 -8.50
N LEU A 8 14.81 -1.80 -9.19
CA LEU A 8 14.06 -2.02 -10.43
C LEU A 8 12.55 -2.10 -10.20
N PHE A 9 12.08 -2.86 -9.21
CA PHE A 9 10.64 -3.05 -9.02
C PHE A 9 9.89 -1.76 -8.66
N PRO A 10 10.39 -0.89 -7.75
CA PRO A 10 9.76 0.40 -7.50
C PRO A 10 9.71 1.30 -8.74
N LEU A 11 10.77 1.33 -9.54
CA LEU A 11 10.81 2.10 -10.78
C LEU A 11 9.82 1.56 -11.82
N PHE A 12 9.75 0.23 -11.99
CA PHE A 12 8.76 -0.40 -12.86
C PHE A 12 7.34 -0.10 -12.41
N ALA A 13 7.05 -0.10 -11.11
CA ALA A 13 5.74 0.29 -10.59
C ALA A 13 5.36 1.72 -10.96
N CYS A 14 6.30 2.68 -10.85
CA CYS A 14 6.05 4.06 -11.31
C CYS A 14 5.79 4.14 -12.83
N LEU A 15 6.53 3.38 -13.64
CA LEU A 15 6.32 3.33 -15.10
C LEU A 15 4.96 2.70 -15.46
N ILE A 16 4.53 1.65 -14.75
CA ILE A 16 3.23 1.02 -14.97
C ILE A 16 2.11 1.97 -14.55
N GLY A 17 2.19 2.56 -13.35
CA GLY A 17 1.21 3.53 -12.85
C GLY A 17 1.03 4.73 -13.78
N THR A 18 2.14 5.30 -14.27
CA THR A 18 2.07 6.39 -15.27
C THR A 18 1.44 5.95 -16.57
N ARG A 19 1.75 4.74 -17.06
CA ARG A 19 1.18 4.22 -18.31
C ARG A 19 -0.32 4.01 -18.20
N ILE A 20 -0.82 3.53 -17.06
CA ILE A 20 -2.26 3.39 -16.79
C ILE A 20 -2.95 4.76 -16.84
N LEU A 21 -2.33 5.78 -16.24
CA LEU A 21 -2.90 7.12 -16.14
C LEU A 21 -2.75 7.96 -17.41
N ARG A 22 -1.89 7.56 -18.35
CA ARG A 22 -1.54 8.32 -19.57
C ARG A 22 -2.75 8.81 -20.37
N ASN A 23 -3.83 8.02 -20.40
CA ASN A 23 -5.02 8.34 -21.17
C ASN A 23 -6.05 9.18 -20.39
N LYS A 24 -5.92 9.29 -19.06
CA LYS A 24 -6.88 10.01 -18.19
C LYS A 24 -6.33 11.32 -17.65
N VAL A 25 -5.03 11.40 -17.32
CA VAL A 25 -4.43 12.55 -16.62
C VAL A 25 -3.04 12.86 -17.18
N LYS A 26 -2.74 14.14 -17.45
CA LYS A 26 -1.37 14.60 -17.76
C LYS A 26 -0.55 14.65 -16.48
N ILE A 27 0.20 13.58 -16.20
CA ILE A 27 1.07 13.49 -15.02
C ILE A 27 2.52 13.77 -15.40
N ARG A 28 3.19 14.63 -14.63
CA ARG A 28 4.65 14.81 -14.72
C ARG A 28 5.32 13.70 -13.92
N ILE A 29 6.11 12.85 -14.60
CA ILE A 29 6.84 11.72 -14.00
C ILE A 29 7.67 12.14 -12.77
N GLN A 30 8.19 13.37 -12.77
CA GLN A 30 8.94 13.96 -11.65
C GLN A 30 8.18 13.95 -10.32
N LEU A 31 6.85 14.02 -10.33
CA LEU A 31 6.02 14.01 -9.12
C LEU A 31 5.88 12.61 -8.50
N LEU A 32 6.23 11.56 -9.25
CA LEU A 32 6.09 10.16 -8.82
C LEU A 32 7.42 9.56 -8.34
N LEU A 33 8.53 10.16 -8.78
CA LEU A 33 9.89 9.77 -8.40
C LEU A 33 10.12 9.71 -6.87
N PRO A 34 9.54 10.61 -6.04
CA PRO A 34 9.67 10.53 -4.59
C PRO A 34 9.15 9.21 -4.01
N PHE A 35 8.04 8.67 -4.53
CA PHE A 35 7.49 7.41 -4.03
C PHE A 35 8.39 6.21 -4.35
N ALA A 36 8.93 6.15 -5.57
CA ALA A 36 9.90 5.13 -5.95
C ALA A 36 11.17 5.21 -5.09
N LEU A 37 11.68 6.43 -4.86
CA LEU A 37 12.85 6.65 -4.00
C LEU A 37 12.58 6.22 -2.56
N ILE A 38 11.44 6.61 -1.99
CA ILE A 38 11.05 6.21 -0.62
C ILE A 38 11.00 4.69 -0.52
N LEU A 39 10.39 4.00 -1.48
CA LEU A 39 10.32 2.54 -1.46
C LEU A 39 11.70 1.90 -1.61
N THR A 40 12.55 2.44 -2.48
CA THR A 40 13.92 1.96 -2.69
C THR A 40 14.74 2.09 -1.41
N VAL A 41 14.72 3.28 -0.79
CA VAL A 41 15.43 3.54 0.47
C VAL A 41 14.89 2.65 1.57
N SER A 42 13.56 2.57 1.72
CA SER A 42 12.91 1.69 2.71
C SER A 42 13.31 0.23 2.49
N SER A 43 13.31 -0.25 1.26
CA SER A 43 13.71 -1.62 0.94
C SER A 43 15.16 -1.94 1.35
N ILE A 44 16.07 -0.98 1.21
CA ILE A 44 17.47 -1.14 1.61
C ILE A 44 17.60 -1.07 3.13
N CYS A 45 17.00 -0.05 3.77
CA CYS A 45 17.10 0.16 5.21
C CYS A 45 16.43 -0.96 6.03
N PHE A 46 15.27 -1.45 5.60
CA PHE A 46 14.52 -2.50 6.29
C PHE A 46 14.86 -3.92 5.82
N SER A 47 15.80 -4.06 4.88
CA SER A 47 16.21 -5.35 4.30
C SER A 47 15.03 -6.21 3.82
N PHE A 48 14.11 -5.60 3.07
CA PHE A 48 12.92 -6.32 2.58
C PHE A 48 13.30 -7.50 1.67
N SER A 49 12.57 -8.60 1.81
CA SER A 49 12.67 -9.75 0.92
C SER A 49 12.13 -9.42 -0.48
N ALA A 50 12.51 -10.21 -1.49
CA ALA A 50 12.03 -9.99 -2.86
C ALA A 50 10.49 -10.02 -2.98
N ALA A 51 9.83 -10.89 -2.20
CA ALA A 51 8.38 -10.98 -2.16
C ALA A 51 7.72 -9.72 -1.57
N GLU A 52 8.32 -9.14 -0.52
CA GLU A 52 7.86 -7.88 0.06
C GLU A 52 8.05 -6.72 -0.91
N ILE A 53 9.21 -6.64 -1.58
CA ILE A 53 9.47 -5.60 -2.57
C ILE A 53 8.47 -5.68 -3.72
N LEU A 54 8.15 -6.88 -4.21
CA LEU A 54 7.09 -7.09 -5.20
C LEU A 54 5.72 -6.62 -4.69
N PHE A 55 5.36 -7.00 -3.47
CA PHE A 55 4.12 -6.58 -2.83
C PHE A 55 4.00 -5.06 -2.75
N TYR A 56 5.03 -4.38 -2.23
CA TYR A 56 5.06 -2.93 -2.12
C TYR A 56 5.06 -2.23 -3.48
N SER A 57 5.75 -2.80 -4.48
CA SER A 57 5.77 -2.24 -5.84
C SER A 57 4.41 -2.36 -6.51
N ALA A 58 3.71 -3.50 -6.35
CA ALA A 58 2.35 -3.65 -6.84
C ALA A 58 1.38 -2.69 -6.13
N PHE A 59 1.51 -2.54 -4.81
CA PHE A 59 0.73 -1.57 -4.05
C PHE A 59 1.00 -0.14 -4.50
N LEU A 60 2.26 0.20 -4.82
CA LEU A 60 2.65 1.52 -5.29
C LEU A 60 1.95 1.90 -6.60
N VAL A 61 1.67 0.94 -7.49
CA VAL A 61 0.85 1.21 -8.68
C VAL A 61 -0.54 1.73 -8.28
N GLY A 62 -1.18 1.08 -7.31
CA GLY A 62 -2.49 1.50 -6.78
C GLY A 62 -2.44 2.87 -6.10
N VAL A 63 -1.37 3.14 -5.34
CA VAL A 63 -1.15 4.46 -4.70
C VAL A 63 -1.07 5.58 -5.73
N ILE A 64 -0.34 5.35 -6.83
CA ILE A 64 -0.16 6.33 -7.89
C ILE A 64 -1.48 6.59 -8.61
N THR A 65 -2.26 5.54 -8.90
CA THR A 65 -3.56 5.68 -9.57
C THR A 65 -4.61 6.35 -8.68
N ASP A 66 -4.67 5.99 -7.40
CA ASP A 66 -5.59 6.61 -6.44
C ASP A 66 -5.27 8.09 -6.23
N ALA A 67 -4.00 8.45 -6.01
CA ALA A 67 -3.60 9.83 -5.77
C ALA A 67 -3.96 10.80 -6.91
N HIS A 68 -4.11 10.31 -8.14
CA HIS A 68 -4.33 11.14 -9.33
C HIS A 68 -5.71 10.98 -9.97
N SER A 69 -6.37 9.83 -9.78
CA SER A 69 -7.70 9.56 -10.34
C SER A 69 -8.78 9.27 -9.31
N GLY A 70 -8.41 9.04 -8.04
CA GLY A 70 -9.32 8.59 -6.98
C GLY A 70 -9.81 7.15 -7.16
N GLU A 71 -9.27 6.42 -8.13
CA GLU A 71 -9.65 5.05 -8.45
C GLU A 71 -8.51 4.07 -8.17
N VAL A 72 -8.85 2.96 -7.51
CA VAL A 72 -7.98 1.79 -7.39
C VAL A 72 -8.35 0.80 -8.49
N TYR A 73 -7.42 0.57 -9.41
CA TYR A 73 -7.66 -0.32 -10.55
C TYR A 73 -7.40 -1.79 -10.17
N ASP A 74 -8.25 -2.69 -10.66
CA ASP A 74 -8.14 -4.13 -10.39
C ASP A 74 -6.77 -4.72 -10.72
N TYR A 75 -6.06 -4.19 -11.72
CA TYR A 75 -4.71 -4.64 -12.08
C TYR A 75 -3.72 -4.55 -10.92
N SER A 76 -3.79 -3.51 -10.08
CA SER A 76 -2.92 -3.40 -8.91
C SER A 76 -3.28 -4.45 -7.85
N LEU A 77 -4.57 -4.68 -7.64
CA LEU A 77 -5.09 -5.71 -6.73
C LEU A 77 -4.67 -7.11 -7.17
N TYR A 78 -4.82 -7.44 -8.46
CA TYR A 78 -4.39 -8.71 -9.03
C TYR A 78 -2.88 -8.91 -8.96
N ALA A 79 -2.08 -7.84 -9.08
CA ALA A 79 -0.63 -7.93 -8.92
C ALA A 79 -0.21 -8.12 -7.44
N MET A 80 -0.95 -7.54 -6.49
CA MET A 80 -0.70 -7.71 -5.07
C MET A 80 -1.03 -9.12 -4.57
N ALA A 81 -2.13 -9.72 -5.05
CA ALA A 81 -2.67 -10.96 -4.51
C ALA A 81 -1.66 -12.14 -4.44
N PRO A 82 -0.85 -12.46 -5.48
CA PRO A 82 0.11 -13.56 -5.42
C PRO A 82 1.20 -13.36 -4.36
N SER A 83 1.73 -12.14 -4.25
CA SER A 83 2.76 -11.82 -3.27
C SER A 83 2.19 -11.78 -1.85
N ALA A 84 0.96 -11.28 -1.66
CA ALA A 84 0.24 -11.34 -0.39
C ALA A 84 0.01 -12.79 0.07
N LEU A 85 -0.40 -13.66 -0.86
CA LEU A 85 -0.64 -15.08 -0.59
C LEU A 85 0.65 -15.84 -0.27
N TYR A 86 1.75 -15.53 -0.95
CA TYR A 86 3.06 -16.08 -0.60
C TYR A 86 3.48 -15.68 0.82
N LEU A 87 3.36 -14.38 1.16
CA LEU A 87 3.71 -13.88 2.49
C LEU A 87 2.78 -14.43 3.58
N PHE A 88 1.51 -14.69 3.24
CA PHE A 88 0.53 -15.30 4.14
C PHE A 88 0.94 -16.68 4.64
N TYR A 89 1.61 -17.50 3.83
CA TYR A 89 2.10 -18.81 4.28
C TYR A 89 3.11 -18.70 5.43
N GLY A 90 3.86 -17.61 5.48
CA GLY A 90 4.78 -17.31 6.58
C GLY A 90 4.07 -16.75 7.81
N THR A 91 3.14 -15.80 7.63
CA THR A 91 2.49 -15.10 8.74
C THR A 91 1.33 -15.86 9.39
N ARG A 92 0.60 -16.68 8.63
CA ARG A 92 -0.62 -17.41 9.05
C ARG A 92 -1.62 -16.50 9.77
N SER A 93 -1.83 -15.30 9.24
CA SER A 93 -2.61 -14.24 9.87
C SER A 93 -4.10 -14.58 10.02
N TYR A 94 -4.58 -14.77 11.25
CA TYR A 94 -6.01 -14.89 11.52
C TYR A 94 -6.78 -13.59 11.25
N ILE A 95 -6.11 -12.44 11.20
CA ILE A 95 -6.74 -11.14 10.92
C ILE A 95 -7.20 -11.06 9.47
N ALA A 96 -6.53 -11.76 8.56
CA ALA A 96 -7.00 -11.86 7.18
C ALA A 96 -8.41 -12.47 7.10
N ALA A 97 -8.78 -13.38 8.00
CA ALA A 97 -10.14 -13.91 8.07
C ALA A 97 -11.16 -12.82 8.40
N ILE A 98 -10.83 -11.88 9.30
CA ILE A 98 -11.70 -10.75 9.65
C ILE A 98 -12.01 -9.93 8.40
N PHE A 99 -10.98 -9.55 7.63
CA PHE A 99 -11.19 -8.79 6.38
C PHE A 99 -11.91 -9.61 5.31
N MET A 100 -11.66 -10.92 5.20
CA MET A 100 -12.43 -11.80 4.31
C MET A 100 -13.92 -11.83 4.67
N PHE A 101 -14.27 -11.83 5.96
CA PHE A 101 -15.66 -11.74 6.40
C PHE A 101 -16.26 -10.35 6.18
N LEU A 102 -15.48 -9.28 6.31
CA LEU A 102 -15.97 -7.90 6.11
C LEU A 102 -16.38 -7.61 4.65
N ILE A 103 -15.76 -8.25 3.65
CA ILE A 103 -16.07 -8.05 2.23
C ILE A 103 -17.55 -8.39 1.89
N PRO A 104 -18.10 -9.57 2.21
CA PRO A 104 -19.51 -9.86 1.96
C PRO A 104 -20.45 -8.94 2.76
N PHE A 105 -20.11 -8.56 4.00
CA PHE A 105 -20.89 -7.58 4.75
C PHE A 105 -20.94 -6.21 4.07
N TYR A 106 -19.80 -5.76 3.54
CA TYR A 106 -19.71 -4.54 2.74
C TYR A 106 -20.59 -4.63 1.47
N LYS A 107 -20.54 -5.76 0.75
CA LYS A 107 -21.37 -5.97 -0.46
C LYS A 107 -22.87 -5.96 -0.17
N GLY A 108 -23.27 -6.40 1.03
CA GLY A 108 -24.65 -6.39 1.47
C GLY A 108 -25.20 -5.02 1.90
N ASN A 109 -24.35 -4.00 2.14
CA ASN A 109 -24.78 -2.76 2.78
C ASN A 109 -24.43 -1.50 1.97
N LYS A 110 -25.46 -0.88 1.38
CA LYS A 110 -25.33 0.37 0.59
C LYS A 110 -24.76 1.55 1.38
N LYS A 111 -25.00 1.64 2.69
CA LYS A 111 -24.43 2.71 3.51
C LYS A 111 -22.92 2.57 3.63
N LEU A 112 -22.42 1.34 3.81
CA LEU A 112 -20.98 1.10 3.88
C LEU A 112 -20.29 1.39 2.55
N GLN A 113 -20.93 1.05 1.43
CA GLN A 113 -20.45 1.35 0.08
C GLN A 113 -20.32 2.84 -0.22
N PHE A 114 -21.11 3.69 0.46
CA PHE A 114 -21.01 5.13 0.32
C PHE A 114 -19.75 5.71 1.01
N TYR A 115 -19.30 5.10 2.11
CA TYR A 115 -18.18 5.62 2.91
C TYR A 115 -16.84 4.96 2.61
N PHE A 116 -16.84 3.72 2.11
CA PHE A 116 -15.62 2.95 1.87
C PHE A 116 -15.56 2.46 0.43
N GLY A 117 -14.38 2.54 -0.18
CA GLY A 117 -14.12 1.90 -1.47
C GLY A 117 -13.92 0.40 -1.31
N GLU A 118 -14.44 -0.40 -2.24
CA GLU A 118 -14.19 -1.85 -2.26
C GLU A 118 -12.68 -2.14 -2.38
N GLY A 119 -11.96 -1.34 -3.18
CA GLY A 119 -10.52 -1.45 -3.35
C GLY A 119 -9.73 -1.30 -2.04
N ASP A 120 -10.16 -0.41 -1.14
CA ASP A 120 -9.52 -0.21 0.16
C ASP A 120 -9.61 -1.47 1.02
N LEU A 121 -10.78 -2.13 1.02
CA LEU A 121 -10.99 -3.38 1.76
C LEU A 121 -10.11 -4.51 1.25
N TRP A 122 -9.96 -4.63 -0.07
CA TRP A 122 -9.05 -5.63 -0.66
C TRP A 122 -7.59 -5.36 -0.31
N ILE A 123 -7.15 -4.09 -0.34
CA ILE A 123 -5.79 -3.72 0.04
C ILE A 123 -5.55 -4.02 1.52
N LEU A 124 -6.50 -3.70 2.40
CA LEU A 124 -6.39 -4.03 3.82
C LEU A 124 -6.36 -5.54 4.07
N LEU A 125 -7.16 -6.32 3.33
CA LEU A 125 -7.06 -7.77 3.34
C LEU A 125 -5.65 -8.22 2.95
N PHE A 126 -5.10 -7.74 1.83
CA PHE A 126 -3.77 -8.13 1.37
C PHE A 126 -2.65 -7.71 2.33
N ILE A 127 -2.73 -6.53 2.95
CA ILE A 127 -1.80 -6.09 3.99
C ILE A 127 -1.92 -7.00 5.22
N SER A 128 -3.14 -7.33 5.65
CA SER A 128 -3.36 -8.22 6.80
C SER A 128 -2.89 -9.65 6.53
N MET A 129 -2.95 -10.12 5.29
CA MET A 129 -2.36 -11.38 4.87
C MET A 129 -0.83 -11.33 4.95
N ALA A 130 -0.22 -10.28 4.40
CA ALA A 130 1.22 -10.13 4.34
C ALA A 130 1.88 -9.84 5.70
N TYR A 131 1.21 -9.10 6.60
CA TYR A 131 1.83 -8.57 7.82
C TYR A 131 1.01 -8.78 9.11
N GLY A 132 -0.12 -9.46 9.04
CA GLY A 132 -0.88 -9.83 10.23
C GLY A 132 -1.40 -8.63 11.03
N ARG A 133 -1.06 -8.60 12.32
CA ARG A 133 -1.45 -7.55 13.28
C ARG A 133 -0.98 -6.16 12.87
N ASN A 134 0.08 -6.08 12.07
CA ASN A 134 0.66 -4.80 11.68
C ASN A 134 -0.27 -3.96 10.79
N VAL A 135 -1.31 -4.56 10.21
CA VAL A 135 -2.36 -3.80 9.49
C VAL A 135 -3.03 -2.75 10.39
N PHE A 136 -3.19 -2.99 11.69
CA PHE A 136 -3.78 -2.01 12.60
C PHE A 136 -2.83 -0.86 12.90
N TYR A 137 -1.54 -1.14 13.06
CA TYR A 137 -0.51 -0.09 13.17
C TYR A 137 -0.39 0.71 11.88
N THR A 138 -0.42 0.04 10.73
CA THR A 138 -0.48 0.67 9.40
C THR A 138 -1.66 1.64 9.30
N LEU A 139 -2.86 1.19 9.68
CA LEU A 139 -4.06 2.03 9.71
C LEU A 139 -3.91 3.23 10.64
N PHE A 140 -3.41 3.01 11.84
CA PHE A 140 -3.18 4.08 12.81
C PHE A 140 -2.23 5.15 12.27
N TYR A 141 -1.06 4.76 11.76
CA TYR A 141 -0.10 5.71 11.20
C TYR A 141 -0.65 6.41 9.95
N ALA A 142 -1.36 5.69 9.08
CA ALA A 142 -2.00 6.26 7.91
C ALA A 142 -3.02 7.34 8.29
N SER A 143 -3.88 7.07 9.28
CA SER A 143 -4.85 8.03 9.79
C SER A 143 -4.17 9.25 10.40
N CYS A 144 -3.12 9.08 11.20
CA CYS A 144 -2.36 10.20 11.77
C CYS A 144 -1.74 11.09 10.68
N LEU A 145 -1.10 10.48 9.67
CA LEU A 145 -0.51 11.24 8.56
C LEU A 145 -1.57 11.94 7.71
N GLY A 146 -2.70 11.27 7.45
CA GLY A 146 -3.82 11.84 6.71
C GLY A 146 -4.45 13.03 7.43
N LEU A 147 -4.64 12.93 8.74
CA LEU A 147 -5.13 14.03 9.59
C LEU A 147 -4.15 15.20 9.62
N LEU A 148 -2.86 14.94 9.79
CA LEU A 148 -1.83 15.99 9.78
C LEU A 148 -1.81 16.70 8.41
N PHE A 149 -1.88 15.95 7.32
CA PHE A 149 -1.94 16.54 5.98
C PHE A 149 -3.22 17.35 5.76
N SER A 150 -4.37 16.85 6.19
CA SER A 150 -5.65 17.55 6.16
C SER A 150 -5.57 18.87 6.91
N PHE A 151 -4.99 18.88 8.11
CA PHE A 151 -4.80 20.08 8.92
C PHE A 151 -3.88 21.10 8.25
N VAL A 152 -2.69 20.68 7.80
CA VAL A 152 -1.70 21.56 7.17
C VAL A 152 -2.21 22.14 5.84
N ARG A 153 -2.90 21.33 5.03
CA ARG A 153 -3.40 21.73 3.72
C ARG A 153 -4.83 22.29 3.75
N LYS A 154 -5.47 22.32 4.93
CA LYS A 154 -6.87 22.72 5.13
C LYS A 154 -7.84 21.99 4.18
N LYS A 155 -7.58 20.71 3.91
CA LYS A 155 -8.41 19.87 3.04
C LYS A 155 -9.34 19.01 3.88
N LYS A 156 -10.63 19.01 3.56
CA LYS A 156 -11.63 18.17 4.25
C LYS A 156 -11.52 16.70 3.88
N GLU A 157 -11.06 16.40 2.67
CA GLU A 157 -10.96 15.05 2.14
C GLU A 157 -9.56 14.81 1.59
N VAL A 158 -9.07 13.60 1.78
CA VAL A 158 -7.72 13.18 1.42
C VAL A 158 -7.77 11.75 0.90
N TYR A 159 -7.09 11.48 -0.22
CA TYR A 159 -6.93 10.14 -0.77
C TYR A 159 -6.26 9.21 0.24
N PHE A 160 -6.79 8.01 0.43
CA PHE A 160 -6.38 7.13 1.53
C PHE A 160 -5.10 6.35 1.22
N LEU A 161 -4.94 5.82 0.01
CA LEU A 161 -3.85 4.88 -0.32
C LEU A 161 -2.45 5.48 -0.12
N PRO A 162 -2.15 6.74 -0.47
CA PRO A 162 -0.82 7.31 -0.25
C PRO A 162 -0.41 7.32 1.23
N PHE A 163 -1.36 7.58 2.12
CA PHE A 163 -1.11 7.56 3.56
C PHE A 163 -1.04 6.13 4.09
N LEU A 164 -1.86 5.23 3.55
CA LEU A 164 -1.79 3.81 3.86
C LEU A 164 -0.43 3.22 3.49
N PHE A 165 0.12 3.60 2.34
CA PHE A 165 1.45 3.19 1.89
C PHE A 165 2.56 3.67 2.83
N LEU A 166 2.56 4.97 3.17
CA LEU A 166 3.53 5.51 4.12
C LEU A 166 3.37 4.91 5.51
N GLY A 167 2.14 4.77 6.00
CA GLY A 167 1.84 4.12 7.27
C GLY A 167 2.30 2.67 7.31
N LEU A 168 2.20 1.95 6.19
CA LEU A 168 2.68 0.58 6.08
C LEU A 168 4.20 0.53 6.20
N LEU A 169 4.93 1.39 5.47
CA LEU A 169 6.39 1.48 5.58
C LEU A 169 6.84 1.82 7.02
N ILE A 170 6.17 2.77 7.67
CA ILE A 170 6.46 3.14 9.07
C ILE A 170 6.16 1.99 10.03
N SER A 171 5.08 1.24 9.81
CA SER A 171 4.75 0.08 10.66
C SER A 171 5.76 -1.06 10.58
N GLN A 172 6.69 -1.02 9.62
CA GLN A 172 7.81 -1.97 9.55
C GLN A 172 9.05 -1.49 10.31
N VAL A 173 9.03 -0.32 10.94
CA VAL A 173 10.19 0.21 11.68
C VAL A 173 10.61 -0.70 12.83
N ASP A 174 9.71 -1.50 13.41
CA ASP A 174 10.10 -2.49 14.43
C ASP A 174 11.07 -3.55 13.88
N LYS A 175 11.15 -3.77 12.56
CA LYS A 175 12.21 -4.59 11.95
C LYS A 175 13.60 -3.96 12.12
N ILE A 176 13.70 -2.64 12.25
CA ILE A 176 14.96 -1.93 12.57
C ILE A 176 15.35 -2.21 14.02
N ASN A 177 14.42 -2.16 14.98
CA ASN A 177 14.75 -2.43 16.38
C ASN A 177 15.31 -3.85 16.56
N ASN A 178 14.76 -4.83 15.83
CA ASN A 178 15.31 -6.19 15.77
C ASN A 178 16.71 -6.30 15.12
N ILE A 179 17.12 -5.35 14.27
CA ILE A 179 18.46 -5.30 13.65
C ILE A 179 19.48 -4.60 14.57
N PHE A 180 19.05 -3.56 15.30
CA PHE A 180 19.90 -2.79 16.21
C PHE A 180 19.93 -3.34 17.65
N GLY A 181 19.17 -4.40 17.94
CA GLY A 181 19.26 -5.15 19.20
C GLY A 181 18.80 -4.35 20.43
N ILE A 182 17.79 -3.49 20.28
CA ILE A 182 17.07 -2.82 21.38
C ILE A 182 15.72 -3.50 21.57
#